data_AF-A0A822GDB8-F1
#
_entry.id   AF-A0A822GDB8-F1
#
_cell.length_a   1.000
_cell.length_b   1.000
_cell.length_c   1.000
_cell.angle_alpha   90.00
_cell.angle_beta   90.00
_cell.angle_gamma   90.00
#
_symmetry.space_group_name_H-M   'P 1'
#
loop_
_entity.id
_entity.type
_entity.pdbx_description
1 polymer ?
#
loop_
_entity_poly.entity_id
_entity_poly.type
_entity_poly.pdbx_seq_one_letter_code
_entity_poly.pdbx_strand_id
1 'polypeptide(L)'
;MYGSKVGTLNVAKVASPFSQLRWTTTGGKGYEWYHAQVNLQSLTSNPTQFNILIEGTWSANNRGSIAIDDITFLNGTCQTLPNQCDFDSDNSIC
;
A
#
# COMPACT_ATOMS: atom_id res chain seq x y z
N MET A 1 4.13 -2.51 -10.55
CA MET A 1 4.07 -1.17 -11.20
C MET A 1 5.25 -1.04 -12.15
N TYR A 2 5.00 -0.84 -13.45
CA TYR A 2 6.05 -0.86 -14.47
C TYR A 2 6.17 0.48 -15.19
N GLY A 3 7.39 0.88 -15.56
CA GLY A 3 7.67 2.06 -16.38
C GLY A 3 8.36 3.21 -15.65
N SER A 4 9.09 4.03 -16.40
CA SER A 4 9.98 5.09 -15.88
C SER A 4 9.28 6.33 -15.34
N LYS A 5 7.99 6.48 -15.67
CA LYS A 5 7.11 7.52 -15.13
C LYS A 5 5.77 6.89 -14.76
N VAL A 6 5.80 5.80 -14.00
CA VAL A 6 4.58 5.27 -13.38
C VAL A 6 4.28 6.12 -12.14
N GLY A 7 3.03 6.52 -11.97
CA GLY A 7 2.62 7.43 -10.91
C GLY A 7 2.66 6.79 -9.52
N THR A 8 1.66 7.10 -8.71
CA THR A 8 1.58 6.62 -7.32
C THR A 8 0.39 5.67 -7.19
N LEU A 9 0.54 4.63 -6.37
CA LEU A 9 -0.56 3.81 -5.88
C LEU A 9 -0.72 4.04 -4.39
N ASN A 10 -1.91 4.47 -3.98
CA ASN A 10 -2.29 4.76 -2.61
C ASN A 10 -3.32 3.74 -2.12
N VAL A 11 -3.22 3.35 -0.84
CA VAL A 11 -4.27 2.62 -0.12
C VAL A 11 -4.66 3.43 1.10
N ALA A 12 -5.94 3.77 1.20
CA ALA A 12 -6.49 4.54 2.30
C ALA A 12 -7.70 3.84 2.92
N LYS A 13 -7.85 4.03 4.23
CA LYS A 13 -9.04 3.68 4.98
C LYS A 13 -9.94 4.91 5.05
N VAL A 14 -11.18 4.80 4.60
CA VAL A 14 -12.13 5.92 4.56
C VAL A 14 -13.32 5.60 5.46
N ALA A 15 -13.52 6.41 6.50
CA ALA A 15 -14.66 6.30 7.40
C ALA A 15 -15.18 7.70 7.73
N SER A 16 -16.49 7.97 7.66
CA SER A 16 -16.98 9.32 7.97
C SER A 16 -16.55 9.77 9.37
N PRO A 17 -15.97 10.96 9.56
CA PRO A 17 -15.68 12.04 8.59
C PRO A 17 -14.23 12.09 8.07
N PHE A 18 -13.40 11.06 8.31
CA PHE A 18 -11.96 11.07 8.08
C PHE A 18 -11.49 10.01 7.07
N SER A 19 -10.50 10.37 6.25
CA SER A 19 -9.69 9.42 5.50
C SER A 19 -8.31 9.29 6.13
N GLN A 20 -7.77 8.09 6.15
CA GLN A 20 -6.43 7.80 6.64
C GLN A 20 -5.65 7.07 5.55
N LEU A 21 -4.60 7.72 5.01
CA LEU A 21 -3.64 7.05 4.14
C LEU A 21 -2.91 5.98 4.95
N ARG A 22 -2.93 4.74 4.47
CA ARG A 22 -2.33 3.58 5.16
C ARG A 22 -1.06 3.09 4.46
N TRP A 23 -1.00 3.24 3.15
CA TRP A 23 0.16 2.83 2.35
C TRP A 23 0.23 3.64 1.06
N THR A 24 1.45 3.88 0.60
CA THR A 24 1.73 4.55 -0.67
C THR A 24 2.98 3.96 -1.30
N THR A 25 2.98 3.86 -2.61
CA THR A 25 4.16 3.51 -3.39
C THR A 25 4.19 4.35 -4.67
N THR A 26 5.38 4.83 -5.04
CA THR A 26 5.58 5.65 -6.24
C THR A 26 6.66 5.04 -7.11
N GLY A 27 6.54 5.25 -8.41
CA GLY A 27 7.58 4.90 -9.38
C GLY A 27 7.63 3.41 -9.74
N GLY A 28 8.49 3.11 -10.71
CA GLY A 28 8.62 1.77 -11.29
C GLY A 28 9.23 0.81 -10.28
N LYS A 29 8.64 -0.38 -10.16
CA LYS A 29 9.15 -1.45 -9.31
C LYS A 29 9.84 -2.55 -10.10
N GLY A 30 9.62 -2.63 -11.40
CA GLY A 30 10.16 -3.68 -12.26
C GLY A 30 9.06 -4.39 -13.03
N TYR A 31 9.40 -5.47 -13.71
CA TYR A 31 8.47 -6.29 -14.50
C TYR A 31 7.97 -7.51 -13.72
N GLU A 32 7.94 -7.42 -12.39
CA GLU A 32 7.52 -8.49 -11.49
C GLU A 32 6.33 -8.05 -10.63
N TRP A 33 5.62 -9.04 -10.09
CA TRP A 33 4.58 -8.81 -9.09
C TRP A 33 5.21 -8.60 -7.73
N TYR A 34 4.82 -7.50 -7.06
CA TYR A 34 5.29 -7.18 -5.72
C TYR A 34 4.10 -7.29 -4.76
N HIS A 35 4.24 -8.17 -3.78
CA HIS A 35 3.24 -8.33 -2.74
C HIS A 35 3.31 -7.18 -1.73
N ALA A 36 2.15 -6.66 -1.32
CA ALA A 36 2.05 -5.60 -0.31
C ALA A 36 1.03 -5.98 0.75
N GLN A 37 1.35 -5.69 2.01
CA GLN A 37 0.43 -5.85 3.14
C GLN A 37 0.20 -4.51 3.82
N VAL A 38 -1.08 -4.17 4.04
CA VAL A 38 -1.48 -2.88 4.60
C VAL A 38 -2.28 -3.12 5.86
N ASN A 39 -1.75 -2.71 7.01
CA ASN A 39 -2.47 -2.84 8.28
C ASN A 39 -3.65 -1.85 8.31
N LEU A 40 -4.87 -2.34 8.53
CA LEU A 40 -6.11 -1.54 8.55
C LEU A 40 -6.68 -1.32 9.96
N GLN A 41 -5.99 -1.79 11.00
CA GLN A 41 -6.44 -1.63 12.38
C GLN A 41 -6.59 -0.15 12.74
N SER A 42 -7.69 0.16 13.44
CA SER A 42 -7.88 1.48 14.02
C SER A 42 -7.10 1.58 15.32
N LEU A 43 -6.56 2.77 15.61
CA LEU A 43 -6.04 3.07 16.95
C LEU A 43 -7.17 3.25 17.98
N THR A 44 -8.42 3.36 17.51
CA THR A 44 -9.61 3.47 18.35
C THR A 44 -10.28 2.12 18.54
N SER A 45 -10.77 1.86 19.76
CA SER A 45 -11.36 0.59 20.18
C SER A 45 -12.76 0.31 19.64
N ASN A 46 -13.33 1.19 18.81
CA ASN A 46 -14.70 1.07 18.32
C ASN A 46 -14.69 0.70 16.83
N PRO A 47 -15.25 -0.46 16.43
CA PRO A 47 -15.31 -0.86 15.04
C PRO A 47 -16.28 0.05 14.29
N THR A 48 -15.75 1.05 13.60
CA THR A 48 -16.51 1.87 12.66
C THR A 48 -16.56 1.16 11.30
N GLN A 49 -17.71 1.25 10.61
CA GLN A 49 -17.77 0.87 9.20
C GLN A 49 -16.82 1.76 8.40
N PHE A 50 -16.04 1.15 7.51
CA PHE A 50 -15.10 1.84 6.66
C PHE A 50 -15.05 1.22 5.28
N ASN A 51 -14.66 2.05 4.31
CA ASN A 51 -14.32 1.62 2.96
C ASN A 51 -12.81 1.61 2.81
N ILE A 52 -12.33 0.81 1.87
CA ILE A 52 -10.93 0.78 1.45
C ILE A 52 -10.87 1.45 0.08
N LEU A 53 -10.11 2.53 0.00
CA LEU A 53 -9.84 3.24 -1.24
C LEU A 53 -8.47 2.82 -1.75
N ILE A 54 -8.46 2.26 -2.96
CA ILE A 54 -7.23 1.98 -3.72
C ILE A 54 -7.19 2.97 -4.88
N GLU A 55 -6.22 3.88 -4.87
CA GLU A 55 -6.16 5.01 -5.79
C GLU A 55 -4.84 4.99 -6.57
N GLY A 56 -4.93 4.94 -7.90
CA GLY A 56 -3.79 5.16 -8.79
C GLY A 56 -3.77 6.59 -9.30
N THR A 57 -2.67 7.31 -9.10
CA THR A 57 -2.45 8.63 -9.70
C THR A 57 -1.72 8.50 -11.04
N TRP A 58 -2.13 9.31 -12.01
CA TRP A 58 -1.56 9.32 -13.34
C TRP A 58 -1.28 10.75 -13.82
N SER A 59 -0.22 10.95 -14.60
CA SER A 59 0.10 12.23 -15.26
C SER A 59 0.10 12.07 -16.78
N ALA A 60 -0.19 13.13 -17.54
CA ALA A 60 -0.23 13.08 -19.01
C ALA A 60 1.08 12.57 -19.66
N ASN A 61 2.22 12.70 -18.96
CA ASN A 61 3.53 12.25 -19.42
C ASN A 61 3.93 10.87 -18.90
N ASN A 62 3.00 10.13 -18.29
CA ASN A 62 3.29 8.80 -17.75
C ASN A 62 3.68 7.82 -18.85
N ARG A 63 4.70 7.03 -18.55
CA ARG A 63 5.24 5.97 -19.39
C ARG A 63 5.30 4.70 -18.57
N GLY A 64 4.13 4.15 -18.23
CA GLY A 64 4.04 3.01 -17.32
C GLY A 64 2.63 2.47 -17.12
N SER A 65 2.47 1.53 -16.18
CA SER A 65 1.17 0.95 -15.82
C SER A 65 1.17 0.48 -14.38
N ILE A 66 -0.01 0.57 -13.76
CA ILE A 66 -0.29 0.06 -12.42
C ILE A 66 -1.30 -1.08 -12.60
N ALA A 67 -0.97 -2.26 -12.09
CA ALA A 67 -1.83 -3.44 -12.07
C ALA A 67 -1.85 -4.00 -10.65
N ILE A 68 -2.98 -4.56 -10.24
CA ILE A 68 -3.26 -5.11 -8.91
C ILE A 68 -4.09 -6.36 -9.14
N ASP A 69 -3.81 -7.42 -8.39
CA ASP A 69 -4.56 -8.66 -8.42
C ASP A 69 -4.60 -9.28 -7.01
N ASP A 70 -5.42 -10.32 -6.82
CA ASP A 70 -5.45 -11.18 -5.61
C ASP A 70 -5.66 -10.45 -4.26
N ILE A 71 -6.58 -9.48 -4.22
CA ILE A 71 -6.88 -8.74 -2.99
C ILE A 71 -7.58 -9.65 -1.97
N THR A 72 -6.94 -9.85 -0.82
CA THR A 72 -7.45 -10.68 0.29
C THR A 72 -7.49 -9.91 1.61
N PHE A 73 -8.50 -10.17 2.44
CA PHE A 73 -8.62 -9.62 3.79
C PHE A 73 -8.38 -10.70 4.84
N LEU A 74 -7.47 -10.42 5.77
CA LEU A 74 -7.13 -11.33 6.87
C LEU A 74 -7.39 -10.64 8.21
N ASN A 75 -7.91 -11.40 9.17
CA ASN A 75 -8.05 -10.93 10.55
C ASN A 75 -6.67 -10.93 11.25
N GLY A 76 -6.37 -9.86 11.98
CA GLY A 76 -5.12 -9.69 12.72
C GLY A 76 -4.31 -8.47 12.27
N THR A 77 -3.05 -8.39 12.72
CA THR A 77 -2.08 -7.40 12.24
C THR A 77 -1.33 -7.97 11.05
N CYS A 78 -1.09 -7.15 10.02
CA CYS A 78 -0.06 -7.47 9.04
C CYS A 78 1.29 -7.57 9.73
N GLN A 79 2.07 -8.60 9.42
CA GLN A 79 3.48 -8.62 9.78
C GLN A 79 4.16 -7.65 8.83
N THR A 80 4.57 -6.48 9.31
CA THR A 80 5.44 -5.61 8.52
C THR A 80 6.75 -6.36 8.29
N LEU A 81 6.99 -6.85 7.08
CA LEU A 81 8.30 -7.36 6.72
C LEU A 81 8.94 -6.29 5.82
N PRO A 82 10.03 -5.64 6.26
CA PRO A 82 10.67 -5.69 7.60
C PRO A 82 9.92 -4.92 8.70
N ASN A 83 9.99 -5.41 9.94
CA ASN A 83 9.36 -4.74 11.10
C ASN A 83 10.09 -3.46 11.50
N GLN A 84 11.37 -3.32 11.12
CA GLN A 84 12.18 -2.10 11.14
C GLN A 84 13.26 -2.29 10.06
N CYS A 85 13.45 -1.33 9.15
CA CYS A 85 14.72 -1.21 8.43
C CYS A 85 15.67 -0.49 9.39
N ASP A 86 16.12 -1.18 10.44
CA ASP A 86 17.29 -0.74 11.20
C ASP A 86 18.56 -1.33 10.57
N PHE A 87 19.70 -0.73 10.87
CA PHE A 87 20.98 -1.05 10.23
C PHE A 87 21.49 -2.47 10.57
N ASP A 88 20.95 -3.12 11.61
CA ASP A 88 21.54 -4.30 12.23
C ASP A 88 20.62 -5.53 12.36
N SER A 89 19.40 -5.50 11.84
CA SER A 89 18.58 -6.72 11.71
C SER A 89 18.47 -7.11 10.24
N ASP A 90 19.29 -8.08 9.83
CA ASP A 90 19.28 -8.65 8.49
C ASP A 90 17.88 -9.19 8.14
N ASN A 91 17.14 -8.36 7.41
CA ASN A 91 15.81 -8.60 6.85
C ASN A 91 15.92 -8.36 5.35
N SER A 92 16.86 -9.10 4.75
CA SER A 92 17.52 -8.77 3.48
C SER A 92 16.58 -8.31 2.38
N ILE A 93 16.47 -6.98 2.25
CA ILE A 93 15.75 -6.20 1.25
C ILE A 93 14.45 -5.60 1.81
N CYS A 94 14.57 -4.35 2.29
CA CYS A 94 13.59 -3.32 1.99
C CYS A 94 13.54 -3.14 0.45
#